data_AF-A0A6B3EFC1-F1
#
_entry.id   AF-A0A6B3EFC1-F1
#
_cell.length_a   1.000
_cell.length_b   1.000
_cell.length_c   1.000
_cell.angle_alpha   90.00
_cell.angle_beta   90.00
_cell.angle_gamma   90.00
#
_symmetry.space_group_name_H-M   'P 1'
#
loop_
_entity.id
_entity.type
_entity.pdbx_description
1 polymer ?
#
loop_
_entity_poly.entity_id
_entity_poly.type
_entity_poly.pdbx_seq_one_letter_code
_entity_poly.pdbx_strand_id
1 'polypeptide(L)' 'AERHESLRTLVALHEGEPYQYVVPDARPPLTVSARTEAELPALIEAAQRRPFDLTRELPVRADVFTLAP' A
#
# COMPACT_ATOMS: atom_id res chain seq x y z
N ALA A 1 -4.15 -0.21 10.13
CA ALA A 1 -5.27 -1.00 9.59
C ALA A 1 -5.92 -1.81 10.71
N GLU A 2 -6.56 -1.14 11.66
CA GLU A 2 -6.92 -1.75 12.96
C GLU A 2 -8.18 -2.62 12.91
N ARG A 3 -9.14 -2.28 12.04
CA ARG A 3 -10.42 -3.01 11.92
C ARG A 3 -10.34 -4.28 11.06
N HIS A 4 -9.53 -4.27 10.00
CA HIS A 4 -9.58 -5.28 8.94
C HIS A 4 -8.25 -6.02 8.83
N GLU A 5 -8.27 -7.32 9.16
CA GLU A 5 -7.08 -8.18 9.09
C GLU A 5 -6.54 -8.31 7.66
N SER A 6 -7.42 -8.43 6.68
CA SER A 6 -7.05 -8.55 5.25
C SER A 6 -6.15 -7.41 4.75
N LEU A 7 -6.26 -6.21 5.33
CA LEU A 7 -5.43 -5.05 4.98
C LEU A 7 -4.04 -5.04 5.64
N ARG A 8 -3.78 -5.97 6.54
CA ARG A 8 -2.51 -6.13 7.28
C ARG A 8 -1.92 -7.53 7.16
N THR A 9 -2.28 -8.25 6.09
CA THR A 9 -1.82 -9.64 5.85
C THR A 9 -0.72 -9.68 4.81
N LEU A 10 0.36 -10.40 5.11
CA LEU A 10 1.37 -10.84 4.15
C LEU A 10 1.11 -12.30 3.74
N VAL A 11 1.62 -12.69 2.58
CA VAL A 11 1.71 -14.08 2.14
C VAL A 11 3.13 -14.57 2.42
N ALA A 12 3.29 -15.35 3.49
CA ALA A 12 4.57 -15.89 3.92
C ALA A 12 4.66 -17.38 3.56
N LEU A 13 5.88 -17.92 3.56
CA LEU A 13 6.14 -19.34 3.35
C LEU A 13 6.54 -19.99 4.67
N HIS A 14 5.95 -21.15 4.98
CA HIS A 14 6.39 -22.03 6.06
C HIS A 14 6.57 -23.43 5.48
N GLU A 15 7.78 -23.97 5.56
CA GLU A 15 8.12 -25.28 5.00
C GLU A 15 7.75 -25.47 3.51
N GLY A 16 7.79 -24.37 2.73
CA GLY A 16 7.44 -24.37 1.30
C GLY A 16 5.97 -24.12 1.01
N GLU A 17 5.10 -24.12 2.02
CA GLU A 17 3.66 -23.88 1.86
C GLU A 17 3.30 -22.41 2.16
N PRO A 18 2.47 -21.76 1.32
CA PRO A 18 2.03 -20.40 1.56
C PRO A 18 0.98 -20.32 2.68
N TYR A 19 1.13 -19.33 3.55
CA TYR A 19 0.16 -19.02 4.59
C TYR A 19 -0.02 -17.50 4.76
N GLN A 20 -1.12 -17.11 5.39
CA GLN A 20 -1.43 -15.71 5.69
C GLN A 20 -0.82 -15.33 7.03
N TYR A 21 0.07 -14.34 7.02
CA TYR A 21 0.65 -13.76 8.23
C TYR A 21 0.02 -12.40 8.50
N VAL A 22 -0.81 -12.31 9.54
CA VAL A 22 -1.47 -11.08 9.92
C VAL A 22 -0.54 -10.24 10.81
N VAL A 23 -0.02 -9.15 10.28
CA VAL A 23 0.96 -8.28 10.95
C VAL A 23 0.27 -7.51 12.10
N PRO A 24 0.74 -7.64 13.36
CA PRO A 24 0.23 -6.84 14.47
C PRO A 24 0.55 -5.35 14.30
N ASP A 25 -0.36 -4.47 14.73
CA ASP A 25 -0.20 -3.01 14.72
C ASP A 25 0.22 -2.38 13.38
N ALA A 26 -0.04 -3.08 12.27
CA ALA A 26 0.43 -2.69 10.96
C ALA A 26 -0.10 -1.32 10.52
N ARG A 27 0.83 -0.49 10.02
CA ARG A 27 0.56 0.82 9.44
C ARG A 27 0.80 0.74 7.93
N PRO A 28 -0.27 0.71 7.11
CA PRO A 28 -0.14 0.89 5.67
C PRO A 28 0.72 2.11 5.32
N PRO A 29 1.59 2.02 4.32
CA PRO A 29 2.35 3.17 3.85
C PRO A 29 1.39 4.30 3.44
N LEU A 30 1.65 5.50 3.94
CA LEU A 30 0.95 6.72 3.57
C LEU A 30 1.99 7.80 3.26
N THR A 31 1.98 8.29 2.03
CA THR A 31 2.85 9.39 1.59
C THR A 31 2.01 10.62 1.36
N VAL A 32 2.47 11.77 1.86
CA VAL A 32 1.87 13.08 1.53
C VAL A 32 2.88 13.89 0.73
N SER A 33 2.49 14.44 -0.42
CA SER A 33 3.37 15.29 -1.22
C SER A 33 2.60 16.43 -1.90
N ALA A 34 3.25 17.59 -2.02
CA ALA A 34 2.70 18.72 -2.78
C ALA A 34 2.89 18.50 -4.28
N ARG A 35 1.81 18.69 -5.05
CA ARG A 35 1.75 18.48 -6.51
C ARG A 35 0.92 19.56 -7.18
N THR A 36 1.08 19.67 -8.48
CA THR A 36 0.21 20.44 -9.36
C THR A 36 -0.91 19.56 -9.93
N GLU A 37 -2.02 20.17 -10.30
CA GLU A 37 -3.14 19.46 -10.92
C GLU A 37 -2.72 18.75 -12.23
N ALA A 38 -1.80 19.37 -12.98
CA ALA A 38 -1.26 18.80 -14.22
C ALA A 38 -0.46 17.50 -14.02
N GLU A 39 0.12 17.27 -12.84
CA GLU A 39 0.85 16.03 -12.53
C GLU A 39 -0.09 14.86 -12.14
N LEU A 40 -1.31 15.15 -11.70
CA LEU A 40 -2.20 14.15 -11.10
C LEU A 40 -2.50 12.96 -12.02
N PRO A 41 -2.81 13.13 -13.32
CA PRO A 41 -3.12 11.98 -14.17
C PRO A 41 -1.99 10.95 -14.22
N ALA A 42 -0.74 11.41 -14.37
CA ALA A 42 0.42 10.53 -14.42
C ALA A 42 0.71 9.87 -13.07
N LEU A 43 0.55 10.61 -11.96
CA LEU A 43 0.76 10.08 -10.61
C LEU A 43 -0.27 9.01 -10.25
N ILE A 44 -1.54 9.23 -10.57
CA ILE A 44 -2.62 8.27 -10.35
C ILE A 44 -2.37 7.00 -11.18
N GLU A 45 -2.01 7.16 -12.45
CA GLU A 45 -1.71 6.04 -13.35
C GLU A 45 -0.52 5.21 -12.84
N ALA A 46 0.55 5.86 -12.38
CA ALA A 46 1.70 5.19 -11.78
C ALA A 46 1.32 4.44 -10.48
N ALA A 47 0.51 5.06 -9.62
CA ALA A 47 0.06 4.46 -8.37
C ALA A 47 -0.78 3.19 -8.58
N GLN A 48 -1.66 3.20 -9.59
CA GLN A 48 -2.49 2.05 -9.96
C GLN A 48 -1.68 0.88 -10.52
N ARG A 49 -0.64 1.16 -11.30
CA ARG A 49 0.15 0.11 -11.98
C ARG A 49 1.26 -0.48 -11.13
N ARG A 50 1.66 0.17 -10.05
CA ARG A 50 2.71 -0.36 -9.19
C ARG A 50 2.20 -1.65 -8.49
N PRO A 51 2.86 -2.81 -8.67
CA PRO A 51 2.45 -4.04 -8.02
C PRO A 51 2.70 -3.98 -6.50
N PHE A 52 2.15 -4.95 -5.77
CA PHE A 52 2.54 -5.23 -4.39
C PHE A 52 3.34 -6.52 -4.37
N ASP A 53 4.44 -6.54 -3.62
CA ASP A 53 5.07 -7.79 -3.23
C ASP A 53 4.47 -8.28 -1.92
N LEU A 54 3.46 -9.15 -2.00
CA LEU A 54 2.73 -9.63 -0.81
C LEU A 54 3.58 -10.43 0.17
N THR A 55 4.82 -10.78 -0.17
CA THR A 55 5.76 -11.41 0.77
C THR A 55 6.32 -10.44 1.81
N ARG A 56 6.26 -9.13 1.53
CA ARG A 56 6.86 -8.08 2.37
C ARG A 56 6.10 -6.75 2.40
N GLU A 57 5.15 -6.54 1.50
CA GLU A 57 4.33 -5.34 1.42
C GLU A 57 2.89 -5.64 1.82
N LEU A 58 2.31 -4.75 2.63
CA LEU A 58 0.88 -4.82 2.94
C LEU A 58 0.05 -4.58 1.66
N PRO A 59 -1.13 -5.22 1.50
CA PRO A 59 -1.95 -5.15 0.29
C PRO A 59 -2.74 -3.83 0.17
N VAL A 60 -2.19 -2.76 0.72
CA VAL A 60 -2.75 -1.42 0.70
C VAL A 60 -1.65 -0.39 0.94
N ARG A 61 -1.71 0.71 0.20
CA ARG A 61 -0.91 1.93 0.38
C ARG A 61 -1.76 3.12 -0.02
N ALA A 62 -1.41 4.30 0.48
CA ALA A 62 -2.08 5.55 0.14
C ALA A 62 -1.07 6.63 -0.23
N ASP A 63 -1.41 7.41 -1.25
CA ASP A 63 -0.71 8.63 -1.62
C ASP A 63 -1.71 9.78 -1.55
N VAL A 64 -1.35 10.85 -0.84
CA VAL A 64 -2.14 12.07 -0.69
C VAL A 64 -1.40 13.20 -1.38
N PHE A 65 -2.07 13.85 -2.33
CA PHE A 65 -1.53 14.97 -3.06
C PHE A 65 -2.18 16.26 -2.57
N THR A 66 -1.39 17.15 -1.97
CA THR A 66 -1.86 18.50 -1.64
C THR A 66 -1.61 19.40 -2.85
N LEU A 67 -2.66 20.01 -3.38
CA LEU A 67 -2.53 20.99 -4.45
C LEU A 67 -2.27 22.36 -3.84
N ALA A 68 -1.32 23.10 -4.41
CA ALA A 68 -1.25 24.53 -4.13
C ALA A 68 -2.55 25.21 -4.66
N PRO A 69 -3.02 26.30 -4.03
CA PRO A 69 -4.18 27.06 -4.51
C PRO A 69 -4.00 27.57 -5.95
#